data_AF-A0A7S6WN08-F1
#
_entry.id   AF-A0A7S6WN08-F1
#
_cell.length_a   1.000
_cell.length_b   1.000
_cell.length_c   1.000
_cell.angle_alpha   90.00
_cell.angle_beta   90.00
_cell.angle_gamma   90.00
#
_symmetry.space_group_name_H-M   'P 1'
#
loop_
_entity.id
_entity.type
_entity.pdbx_description
1 polymer ?
#
loop_
_entity_poly.entity_id
_entity_poly.type
_entity_poly.pdbx_seq_one_letter_code
_entity_poly.pdbx_strand_id
1 'polypeptide(L)'
;MNVIKEIEIKNYPEDNTPVIRVFDDGTSFLLFEQFPMDEEEDYFSEEESDNFGEILTALLKVEVYQEDRELFVIATNDLEKINLLKTYLEEKAKK
;
A
#
# COMPACT_ATOMS: atom_id res chain seq x y z
N MET A 1 -9.33 -1.35 -17.59
CA MET A 1 -8.64 -0.89 -16.38
C MET A 1 -7.98 0.44 -16.69
N ASN A 2 -8.62 1.53 -16.31
CA ASN A 2 -8.05 2.88 -16.38
C ASN A 2 -7.83 3.41 -14.97
N VAL A 3 -6.70 4.09 -14.76
CA VAL A 3 -6.45 4.79 -13.50
C VAL A 3 -7.38 5.99 -13.42
N ILE A 4 -8.22 6.03 -12.39
CA ILE A 4 -9.12 7.17 -12.11
C ILE A 4 -8.56 8.10 -11.04
N LYS A 5 -7.61 7.61 -10.23
CA LYS A 5 -6.91 8.40 -9.22
C LYS A 5 -5.55 7.77 -8.89
N GLU A 6 -4.56 8.61 -8.70
CA GLU A 6 -3.25 8.22 -8.19
C GLU A 6 -2.98 9.00 -6.90
N ILE A 7 -2.42 8.33 -5.89
CA ILE A 7 -2.19 8.88 -4.56
C ILE A 7 -0.80 8.48 -4.10
N GLU A 8 0.09 9.45 -4.01
CA GLU A 8 1.41 9.28 -3.40
C GLU A 8 1.30 9.26 -1.86
N ILE A 9 2.05 8.35 -1.24
CA ILE A 9 2.12 8.21 0.21
C ILE A 9 3.29 9.04 0.74
N LYS A 10 3.01 9.98 1.65
CA LYS A 10 4.04 10.87 2.20
C LYS A 10 4.87 10.18 3.27
N ASN A 11 5.95 10.85 3.66
CA ASN A 11 6.90 10.46 4.71
C ASN A 11 7.82 9.28 4.35
N TYR A 12 7.77 8.81 3.12
CA TYR A 12 8.74 7.88 2.55
C TYR A 12 9.84 8.63 1.78
N PRO A 13 11.02 8.03 1.57
CA PRO A 13 12.07 8.62 0.74
C PRO A 13 11.59 8.84 -0.69
N GLU A 14 12.14 9.87 -1.37
CA GLU A 14 11.75 10.24 -2.74
C GLU A 14 11.93 9.07 -3.72
N ASP A 15 12.99 8.27 -3.53
CA ASP A 15 13.33 7.14 -4.41
C ASP A 15 12.53 5.86 -4.12
N ASN A 16 11.71 5.81 -3.06
CA ASN A 16 10.86 4.66 -2.75
C ASN A 16 9.51 5.09 -2.17
N THR A 17 8.90 6.12 -2.74
CA THR A 17 7.59 6.62 -2.33
C THR A 17 6.49 5.65 -2.81
N PRO A 18 5.71 5.04 -1.89
CA PRO A 18 4.62 4.16 -2.30
C PRO A 18 3.53 4.94 -3.02
N VAL A 19 2.87 4.29 -3.97
CA VAL A 19 1.80 4.89 -4.76
C VAL A 19 0.57 3.99 -4.75
N ILE A 20 -0.60 4.57 -4.50
CA ILE A 20 -1.89 3.89 -4.67
C ILE A 20 -2.53 4.36 -5.97
N ARG A 21 -2.73 3.43 -6.91
CA ARG A 21 -3.52 3.65 -8.13
C ARG A 21 -4.90 3.05 -7.95
N VAL A 22 -5.93 3.88 -8.10
CA VAL A 22 -7.33 3.48 -8.03
C VAL A 22 -7.87 3.34 -9.44
N PHE A 23 -8.55 2.23 -9.72
CA PHE A 23 -9.03 1.89 -11.06
C PHE A 23 -10.56 1.95 -11.16
N ASP A 24 -11.05 2.13 -12.38
CA ASP A 24 -12.48 2.18 -12.72
C ASP A 24 -13.22 0.84 -12.59
N ASP A 25 -12.48 -0.27 -12.50
CA ASP A 25 -13.01 -1.64 -12.49
C ASP A 25 -13.33 -2.20 -11.10
N GLY A 26 -13.18 -1.40 -10.05
CA GLY A 26 -13.45 -1.82 -8.67
C GLY A 26 -12.21 -2.22 -7.87
N THR A 27 -11.01 -2.11 -8.44
CA THR A 27 -9.75 -2.47 -7.78
C THR A 27 -8.83 -1.26 -7.56
N SER A 28 -7.85 -1.43 -6.68
CA SER A 28 -6.74 -0.49 -6.50
C SER A 28 -5.42 -1.25 -6.35
N PHE A 29 -4.33 -0.67 -6.82
CA PHE A 29 -2.98 -1.22 -6.65
C PHE A 29 -2.20 -0.35 -5.68
N LEU A 30 -1.55 -0.98 -4.71
CA LEU A 30 -0.50 -0.39 -3.90
C LEU A 30 0.84 -0.85 -4.46
N LEU A 31 1.66 0.12 -4.87
CA LEU A 31 2.93 -0.07 -5.54
C LEU A 31 4.05 0.49 -4.67
N PHE A 32 5.14 -0.26 -4.59
CA PHE A 32 6.42 0.19 -4.03
C PHE A 32 7.48 0.18 -5.14
N GLU A 33 8.55 0.98 -5.01
CA GLU A 33 9.72 0.81 -5.89
C GLU A 33 10.58 -0.36 -5.40
N GLN A 34 10.63 -0.57 -4.07
CA GLN A 34 11.27 -1.72 -3.43
C GLN A 34 10.50 -2.11 -2.16
N PHE A 35 10.15 -3.40 -2.04
CA PHE A 35 9.46 -3.96 -0.88
C PHE A 35 10.02 -5.33 -0.46
N PRO A 36 10.24 -5.62 0.84
CA PRO A 36 10.29 -4.67 1.94
C PRO A 36 11.34 -3.57 1.68
N MET A 37 11.12 -2.42 2.30
CA MET A 37 12.08 -1.30 2.25
C MET A 37 13.33 -1.64 3.05
N ASP A 38 14.44 -0.93 2.79
CA ASP A 38 15.72 -1.16 3.48
C ASP A 38 15.56 -1.18 5.00
N GLU A 39 16.23 -2.14 5.65
CA GLU A 39 16.14 -2.41 7.10
C GLU A 39 16.55 -1.19 7.94
N GLU A 40 17.37 -0.28 7.41
CA GLU A 40 17.82 0.92 8.13
C GLU A 40 16.68 1.92 8.43
N GLU A 41 15.52 1.80 7.76
CA GLU A 41 14.41 2.72 7.94
C GLU A 41 13.28 2.21 8.86
N ASP A 42 13.30 0.93 9.25
CA ASP A 42 12.39 0.30 10.24
C ASP A 42 10.87 0.54 9.98
N TYR A 43 10.43 0.73 8.73
CA TYR A 43 9.02 1.00 8.42
C TYR A 43 8.08 -0.17 8.76
N PHE A 44 8.54 -1.39 8.53
CA PHE A 44 7.83 -2.63 8.78
C PHE A 44 8.82 -3.63 9.38
N SER A 45 8.40 -4.38 10.39
CA SER A 45 9.19 -5.54 10.84
C SER A 45 9.22 -6.63 9.76
N GLU A 46 10.11 -7.61 9.90
CA GLU A 46 10.11 -8.81 9.03
C GLU A 46 8.73 -9.50 9.05
N GLU A 47 8.14 -9.68 10.24
CA GLU A 47 6.81 -10.28 10.39
C GLU A 47 5.71 -9.46 9.73
N GLU A 48 5.77 -8.12 9.81
CA GLU A 48 4.80 -7.25 9.15
C GLU A 48 4.95 -7.30 7.62
N SER A 49 6.18 -7.41 7.13
CA SER A 49 6.47 -7.49 5.69
C SER A 49 5.99 -8.82 5.11
N ASP A 50 6.25 -9.94 5.80
CA ASP A 50 5.81 -11.27 5.41
C ASP A 50 4.28 -11.41 5.41
N ASN A 51 3.60 -10.73 6.34
CA ASN A 51 2.14 -10.79 6.49
C ASN A 51 1.43 -9.53 5.97
N PHE A 52 2.10 -8.71 5.15
CA PHE A 52 1.60 -7.38 4.81
C PHE A 52 0.23 -7.42 4.14
N GLY A 53 0.01 -8.34 3.20
CA GLY A 53 -1.29 -8.53 2.55
C GLY A 53 -2.41 -8.88 3.53
N GLU A 54 -2.12 -9.69 4.56
CA GLU A 54 -3.09 -10.04 5.61
C GLU A 54 -3.41 -8.84 6.50
N ILE A 55 -2.40 -8.03 6.86
CA ILE A 55 -2.55 -6.79 7.61
C ILE A 55 -3.46 -5.81 6.83
N LEU A 56 -3.21 -5.64 5.52
CA LEU A 56 -4.03 -4.78 4.68
C LEU A 56 -5.46 -5.30 4.55
N THR A 57 -5.63 -6.62 4.40
CA THR A 57 -6.95 -7.27 4.38
C THR A 57 -7.70 -7.01 5.69
N ALA A 58 -7.03 -7.15 6.83
CA ALA A 58 -7.59 -6.92 8.15
C ALA A 58 -7.95 -5.44 8.38
N LEU A 59 -7.13 -4.51 7.89
CA LEU A 59 -7.35 -3.06 7.97
C LEU A 59 -8.55 -2.62 7.12
N LEU A 60 -8.62 -3.06 5.87
CA LEU A 60 -9.56 -2.56 4.88
C LEU A 60 -10.86 -3.36 4.81
N LYS A 61 -10.88 -4.56 5.40
CA LYS A 61 -12.00 -5.52 5.33
C LYS A 61 -12.37 -5.90 3.89
N VAL A 62 -11.36 -5.97 3.02
CA VAL A 62 -11.46 -6.41 1.63
C VAL A 62 -10.29 -7.34 1.33
N GLU A 63 -10.42 -8.17 0.31
CA GLU A 63 -9.34 -9.06 -0.11
C GLU A 63 -8.16 -8.24 -0.66
N VAL A 64 -6.97 -8.55 -0.17
CA VAL A 64 -5.70 -8.05 -0.70
C VAL A 64 -4.82 -9.23 -1.02
N TYR A 65 -4.27 -9.25 -2.23
CA TYR A 65 -3.32 -10.27 -2.66
C TYR A 65 -2.09 -9.62 -3.27
N GLN A 66 -0.95 -10.29 -3.09
CA GLN A 66 0.32 -9.85 -3.63
C GLN A 66 0.49 -10.48 -5.01
N GLU A 67 0.47 -9.68 -6.08
CA GLU A 67 0.72 -10.18 -7.44
C GLU A 67 2.21 -10.26 -7.75
N ASP A 68 2.99 -9.33 -7.19
CA ASP A 68 4.45 -9.31 -7.28
C ASP A 68 5.03 -8.77 -5.96
N ARG A 69 6.34 -8.87 -5.77
CA ARG A 69 6.99 -8.49 -4.51
C ARG A 69 6.64 -7.05 -4.12
N GLU A 70 6.64 -6.13 -5.09
CA GLU A 70 6.32 -4.71 -4.87
C GLU A 70 4.87 -4.32 -5.23
N LEU A 71 4.02 -5.27 -5.61
CA LEU A 71 2.65 -5.01 -6.07
C LEU A 71 1.61 -5.76 -5.24
N PHE A 72 0.78 -4.98 -4.54
CA PHE A 72 -0.39 -5.46 -3.82
C PHE A 72 -1.66 -5.01 -4.51
N VAL A 73 -2.51 -5.97 -4.87
CA VAL A 73 -3.82 -5.71 -5.44
C VAL A 73 -4.87 -5.74 -4.34
N ILE A 74 -5.66 -4.67 -4.28
CA ILE A 74 -6.71 -4.45 -3.30
C ILE A 74 -8.04 -4.53 -4.04
N ALA A 75 -8.91 -5.44 -3.62
CA ALA A 75 -10.22 -5.68 -4.23
C ALA A 75 -11.26 -4.60 -3.88
N THR A 76 -10.87 -3.32 -3.92
CA THR A 76 -11.76 -2.17 -3.77
C THR A 76 -11.19 -0.93 -4.46
N ASN A 77 -12.08 -0.08 -4.96
CA ASN A 77 -11.77 1.31 -5.36
C ASN A 77 -12.50 2.34 -4.48
N ASP A 78 -13.02 1.91 -3.33
CA ASP A 78 -13.68 2.75 -2.33
C ASP A 78 -12.68 3.76 -1.74
N LEU A 79 -12.87 5.04 -2.06
CA LEU A 79 -11.96 6.11 -1.66
C LEU A 79 -11.85 6.29 -0.14
N GLU A 80 -12.86 5.92 0.65
CA GLU A 80 -12.76 5.98 2.11
C GLU A 80 -11.75 4.95 2.62
N LYS A 81 -11.81 3.72 2.10
CA LYS A 81 -10.84 2.66 2.41
C LYS A 81 -9.44 2.99 1.90
N ILE A 82 -9.34 3.53 0.69
CA ILE A 82 -8.05 3.96 0.15
C ILE A 82 -7.43 5.10 0.96
N ASN A 83 -8.24 6.05 1.45
CA ASN A 83 -7.74 7.09 2.36
C ASN A 83 -7.31 6.52 3.73
N LEU A 84 -7.99 5.47 4.22
CA LEU A 84 -7.56 4.76 5.44
C LEU A 84 -6.21 4.08 5.23
N LEU A 85 -6.01 3.38 4.11
CA LEU A 85 -4.72 2.79 3.73
C LEU A 85 -3.63 3.86 3.65
N LYS A 86 -3.91 4.96 2.94
CA LYS A 86 -2.99 6.10 2.83
C LYS A 86 -2.54 6.59 4.21
N THR A 87 -3.51 6.81 5.11
CA THR A 87 -3.23 7.30 6.46
C THR A 87 -2.39 6.30 7.26
N TYR A 88 -2.72 5.01 7.19
CA TYR A 88 -1.97 3.95 7.87
C TYR A 88 -0.48 3.94 7.45
N LEU A 89 -0.21 3.99 6.14
CA LEU A 89 1.16 4.01 5.61
C LEU A 89 1.90 5.30 5.99
N GLU A 90 1.24 6.46 5.91
CA GLU A 90 1.83 7.74 6.32
C GLU A 90 2.15 7.78 7.82
N GLU A 91 1.34 7.15 8.68
CA GLU A 91 1.60 7.02 10.12
C GLU A 91 2.74 6.03 10.41
N LYS A 92 2.82 4.92 9.67
CA LYS A 92 3.95 3.98 9.77
C LYS A 92 5.30 4.64 9.43
N ALA A 93 5.28 5.58 8.50
CA ALA A 93 6.46 6.34 8.11
C ALA A 93 6.75 7.57 8.98
N LYS A 94 5.90 7.89 9.98
CA LYS A 94 6.22 8.94 10.96
C LYS A 94 7.17 8.40 12.02
N LYS A 95 8.42 8.85 11.97
CA LYS A 95 9.39 8.71 13.06
C LYS A 95 9.04 9.58 14.26
#